data_AF-A0A1Y5GMC7-F1
#
_entry.id   AF-A0A1Y5GMC7-F1
#
_cell.length_a   1.000
_cell.length_b   1.000
_cell.length_c   1.000
_cell.angle_alpha   90.00
_cell.angle_beta   90.00
_cell.angle_gamma   90.00
#
_symmetry.space_group_name_H-M   'P 1'
#
loop_
_entity.id
_entity.type
_entity.pdbx_description
1 polymer ?
#
loop_
_entity_poly.entity_id
_entity_poly.type
_entity_poly.pdbx_seq_one_letter_code
_entity_poly.pdbx_strand_id
1 'polypeptide(L)'
;MSDTKTIMSTALAGALALGLATASSTALAGKPGFEKCQGVAKAGMNDCGTSKHGCAGQASVDGDAEEWVYVPEGTCNKIVGGKVKGAK
;
A
#
# COMPACT_ATOMS: atom_id res chain seq x y z
N MET A 1 40.51 36.72 8.90
CA MET A 1 39.30 36.36 8.12
C MET A 1 39.28 34.85 7.96
N SER A 2 38.90 34.10 8.99
CA SER A 2 38.85 32.62 8.93
C SER A 2 37.56 32.03 9.54
N ASP A 3 36.56 32.86 9.82
CA ASP A 3 35.43 32.47 10.69
C ASP A 3 34.07 32.39 9.95
N THR A 4 34.09 32.26 8.63
CA THR A 4 32.83 32.19 7.84
C THR A 4 32.57 30.81 7.24
N LYS A 5 33.59 29.95 7.15
CA LYS A 5 33.47 28.67 6.41
C LYS A 5 32.86 27.53 7.23
N THR A 6 32.88 27.61 8.55
CA THR A 6 32.45 26.51 9.44
C THR A 6 30.96 26.56 9.80
N ILE A 7 30.28 27.71 9.63
CA ILE A 7 28.88 27.89 10.06
C ILE A 7 27.87 27.34 9.04
N MET A 8 28.29 27.07 7.79
CA MET A 8 27.39 26.60 6.72
C MET A 8 27.15 25.08 6.70
N SER A 9 27.92 24.28 7.45
CA SER A 9 27.86 22.80 7.36
C SER A 9 26.92 22.12 8.36
N THR A 10 26.29 22.84 9.29
CA THR A 10 25.46 22.23 10.35
C THR A 10 23.95 22.29 10.07
N ALA A 11 23.50 22.99 9.02
CA ALA A 11 22.06 23.15 8.74
C ALA A 11 21.41 21.99 7.97
N LEU A 12 22.18 21.08 7.36
CA LEU A 12 21.62 20.02 6.51
C LEU A 12 21.38 18.66 7.19
N ALA A 13 21.85 18.47 8.43
CA ALA A 13 21.76 17.16 9.09
C ALA A 13 20.45 16.91 9.88
N GLY A 14 19.63 17.94 10.12
CA GLY A 14 18.44 17.84 10.97
C GLY A 14 17.15 17.40 10.26
N ALA A 15 17.10 17.45 8.93
CA ALA A 15 15.84 17.35 8.19
C ALA A 15 15.40 15.92 7.83
N LEU A 16 16.25 14.90 8.02
CA LEU A 16 15.97 13.52 7.59
C LEU A 16 15.30 12.62 8.64
N ALA A 17 15.07 13.10 9.87
CA ALA A 17 14.57 12.25 10.96
C ALA A 17 13.03 12.14 11.06
N LEU A 18 12.27 12.99 10.35
CA LEU A 18 10.81 13.09 10.55
C LEU A 18 9.96 12.41 9.45
N GLY A 19 10.58 11.83 8.43
CA GLY A 19 9.84 11.28 7.28
C GLY A 19 9.34 9.84 7.43
N LEU A 20 9.84 9.06 8.40
CA LEU A 20 9.58 7.62 8.45
C LEU A 20 8.45 7.19 9.42
N ALA A 21 7.87 8.13 10.17
CA ALA A 21 6.87 7.81 11.18
C ALA A 21 5.42 7.74 10.66
N THR A 22 5.15 8.09 9.39
CA THR A 22 3.77 8.16 8.86
C THR A 22 3.33 6.94 8.06
N ALA A 23 4.21 5.96 7.81
CA ALA A 23 3.83 4.70 7.18
C ALA A 23 3.27 3.68 8.19
N SER A 24 2.47 4.15 9.16
CA SER A 24 1.59 3.25 9.89
C SER A 24 0.45 2.88 8.96
N SER A 25 0.61 1.78 8.23
CA SER A 25 -0.47 1.15 7.46
C SER A 25 -1.58 0.81 8.43
N THR A 26 -2.52 1.73 8.60
CA THR A 26 -3.77 1.48 9.32
C THR A 26 -4.39 0.32 8.55
N ALA A 27 -4.41 -0.86 9.17
CA ALA A 27 -5.16 -1.98 8.63
C ALA A 27 -6.56 -1.43 8.40
N LEU A 28 -6.94 -1.24 7.13
CA LEU A 28 -8.22 -0.66 6.78
C LEU A 28 -9.26 -1.63 7.35
N ALA A 29 -9.82 -1.27 8.51
CA ALA A 29 -10.93 -2.00 9.09
C ALA A 29 -12.00 -2.00 7.99
N GLY A 30 -12.39 -3.19 7.56
CA GLY A 30 -13.24 -3.33 6.38
C GLY A 30 -14.47 -2.43 6.52
N LYS A 31 -14.72 -1.60 5.51
CA LYS A 31 -15.97 -0.86 5.39
C LYS A 31 -17.12 -1.89 5.29
N PRO A 32 -18.18 -1.76 6.10
CA PRO A 32 -19.35 -2.64 5.96
C PRO A 32 -19.88 -2.64 4.53
N GLY A 33 -20.22 -3.84 4.03
CA GLY A 33 -20.73 -4.02 2.67
C GLY A 33 -19.65 -4.08 1.58
N PHE A 34 -18.37 -4.21 1.95
CA PHE A 34 -17.25 -4.32 1.01
C PHE A 34 -16.34 -5.50 1.35
N GLU A 35 -15.87 -6.18 0.31
CA GLU A 35 -15.02 -7.37 0.36
C GLU A 35 -13.72 -7.17 -0.41
N LYS A 36 -12.67 -7.90 -0.01
CA LYS A 36 -11.39 -7.92 -0.71
C LYS A 36 -11.44 -8.98 -1.81
N CYS A 37 -11.35 -8.58 -3.07
CA CYS A 37 -11.35 -9.50 -4.20
C CYS A 37 -9.94 -9.73 -4.72
N GLN A 38 -9.39 -10.92 -4.46
CA GLN A 38 -8.05 -11.35 -4.83
C GLN A 38 -7.99 -11.92 -6.24
N GLY A 39 -6.80 -11.85 -6.87
CA GLY A 39 -6.50 -12.51 -8.14
C GLY A 39 -7.00 -11.77 -9.39
N VAL A 40 -7.54 -10.56 -9.21
CA VAL A 40 -8.17 -9.80 -10.30
C VAL A 40 -7.58 -8.40 -10.50
N ALA A 41 -6.66 -7.99 -9.62
CA ALA A 41 -5.98 -6.69 -9.74
C ALA A 41 -5.08 -6.67 -10.97
N LYS A 42 -5.07 -5.56 -11.71
CA LYS A 42 -4.05 -5.29 -12.73
C LYS A 42 -2.71 -4.91 -12.09
N ALA A 43 -1.63 -5.05 -12.83
CA ALA A 43 -0.33 -4.53 -12.45
C ALA A 43 -0.45 -3.03 -12.11
N GLY A 44 0.11 -2.64 -10.96
CA GLY A 44 0.02 -1.28 -10.43
C GLY A 44 -1.37 -0.82 -9.99
N MET A 45 -2.35 -1.72 -9.86
CA MET A 45 -3.76 -1.37 -9.56
C MET A 45 -4.34 -2.16 -8.38
N ASN A 46 -3.48 -2.65 -7.46
CA ASN A 46 -3.92 -3.29 -6.22
C ASN A 46 -4.13 -2.29 -5.08
N ASP A 47 -4.90 -2.70 -4.08
CA ASP A 47 -5.00 -2.05 -2.79
C ASP A 47 -3.91 -2.48 -1.79
N CYS A 48 -3.71 -1.67 -0.74
CA CYS A 48 -2.69 -1.87 0.29
C CYS A 48 -2.86 -3.20 1.06
N GLY A 49 -1.78 -3.73 1.65
CA GLY A 49 -1.88 -4.82 2.64
C GLY A 49 -1.89 -6.23 2.05
N THR A 50 -0.90 -6.52 1.21
CA THR A 50 -0.46 -7.89 0.89
C THR A 50 0.77 -8.26 1.72
N SER A 51 1.20 -9.53 1.66
CA SER A 51 2.41 -10.00 2.35
C SER A 51 3.70 -9.52 1.66
N LYS A 52 3.63 -9.28 0.34
CA LYS A 52 4.74 -8.85 -0.51
C LYS A 52 5.08 -7.38 -0.32
N HIS A 53 4.06 -6.53 -0.16
CA HIS A 53 4.25 -5.10 -0.03
C HIS A 53 3.07 -4.39 0.66
N GLY A 54 3.36 -3.25 1.28
CA GLY A 54 2.37 -2.55 2.12
C GLY A 54 1.40 -1.64 1.36
N CYS A 55 1.83 -1.01 0.27
CA CYS A 55 1.10 0.07 -0.39
C CYS A 55 0.37 -0.37 -1.66
N ALA A 56 -0.68 0.39 -2.01
CA ALA A 56 -1.42 0.28 -3.25
C ALA A 56 -0.52 0.57 -4.46
N GLY A 57 -0.89 0.01 -5.61
CA GLY A 57 -0.22 0.24 -6.88
C GLY A 57 1.16 -0.40 -7.02
N GLN A 58 1.44 -1.46 -6.26
CA GLN A 58 2.72 -2.18 -6.28
C GLN A 58 2.64 -3.58 -6.88
N ALA A 59 1.46 -4.03 -7.30
CA ALA A 59 1.27 -5.28 -8.02
C ALA A 59 2.18 -5.31 -9.25
N SER A 60 3.06 -6.30 -9.30
CA SER A 60 4.07 -6.40 -10.36
C SER A 60 3.52 -7.02 -11.64
N VAL A 61 2.43 -7.79 -11.56
CA VAL A 61 1.80 -8.48 -12.67
C VAL A 61 0.28 -8.41 -12.56
N ASP A 62 -0.41 -8.60 -13.68
CA ASP A 62 -1.85 -8.77 -13.71
C ASP A 62 -2.24 -10.08 -13.02
N GLY A 63 -3.31 -10.04 -12.20
CA GLY A 63 -3.95 -11.22 -11.65
C GLY A 63 -3.13 -11.96 -10.58
N ASP A 64 -2.18 -11.30 -9.92
CA ASP A 64 -1.45 -11.92 -8.80
C ASP A 64 -2.44 -12.38 -7.71
N ALA A 65 -2.25 -13.61 -7.22
CA ALA A 65 -3.20 -14.27 -6.33
C ALA A 65 -3.32 -13.62 -4.94
N GLU A 66 -2.29 -12.91 -4.49
CA GLU A 66 -2.34 -12.20 -3.21
C GLU A 66 -2.87 -10.77 -3.35
N GLU A 67 -2.66 -10.19 -4.54
CA GLU A 67 -3.11 -8.85 -4.89
C GLU A 67 -4.63 -8.78 -5.02
N TRP A 68 -5.18 -7.69 -4.51
CA TRP A 68 -6.62 -7.53 -4.37
C TRP A 68 -7.07 -6.11 -4.64
N VAL A 69 -8.37 -6.00 -4.94
CA VAL A 69 -9.09 -4.73 -5.01
C VAL A 69 -10.30 -4.77 -4.07
N TYR A 70 -10.64 -3.61 -3.49
CA TYR A 70 -11.78 -3.48 -2.60
C TYR A 70 -13.05 -3.21 -3.39
N VAL A 71 -14.02 -4.11 -3.26
CA VAL A 71 -15.26 -4.08 -4.06
C VAL A 71 -16.48 -4.22 -3.15
N PRO A 72 -17.68 -3.79 -3.58
CA PRO A 72 -18.91 -4.11 -2.86
C PRO A 72 -19.08 -5.62 -2.69
N GLU A 73 -19.66 -6.06 -1.58
CA GLU A 73 -19.93 -7.47 -1.29
C GLU A 73 -20.68 -8.17 -2.43
N GLY A 74 -20.30 -9.42 -2.70
CA GLY A 74 -20.87 -10.23 -3.78
C GLY A 74 -20.41 -9.84 -5.19
N THR A 75 -19.59 -8.80 -5.35
CA THR A 75 -19.01 -8.42 -6.64
C THR A 75 -17.93 -9.41 -7.07
N CYS A 76 -17.10 -9.88 -6.14
CA CYS A 76 -15.97 -10.74 -6.47
C CYS A 76 -16.40 -12.07 -7.11
N ASN A 77 -17.52 -12.63 -6.63
CA ASN A 77 -18.09 -13.87 -7.17
C ASN A 77 -18.62 -13.73 -8.61
N LYS A 78 -18.79 -12.51 -9.12
CA LYS A 78 -19.21 -12.23 -10.50
C LYS A 78 -18.02 -12.07 -11.44
N ILE A 79 -16.80 -12.07 -10.93
CA ILE A 79 -15.58 -11.90 -11.71
C ILE A 79 -14.92 -13.26 -11.89
N VAL A 80 -14.68 -13.64 -13.15
CA VAL A 80 -13.96 -14.89 -13.46
C VAL A 80 -12.58 -14.86 -12.81
N GLY A 81 -12.29 -15.88 -12.00
CA GLY A 81 -11.02 -15.99 -11.27
C GLY A 81 -10.96 -15.22 -9.95
N GLY A 82 -11.97 -14.40 -9.63
CA GLY A 82 -12.06 -13.66 -8.37
C GLY A 82 -12.18 -14.57 -7.15
N LYS A 83 -11.47 -14.24 -6.08
CA LYS A 83 -11.56 -14.94 -4.79
C LYS A 83 -11.74 -13.94 -3.64
N VAL A 84 -12.76 -14.14 -2.82
CA VAL A 84 -12.97 -13.31 -1.62
C VAL A 84 -11.93 -13.69 -0.56
N LYS A 85 -11.06 -12.75 -0.17
CA LYS A 85 -10.08 -12.96 0.90
C LYS A 85 -10.81 -13.06 2.23
N GLY A 86 -10.78 -14.24 2.85
CA GLY A 86 -11.46 -14.52 4.13
C GLY A 86 -12.83 -15.18 4.00
N ALA A 87 -13.26 -15.56 2.79
CA ALA A 87 -14.32 -16.56 2.65
C ALA A 87 -13.78 -17.90 3.16
N LYS A 88 -14.27 -18.33 4.32
CA LYS A 88 -14.30 -19.75 4.67
C LYS A 88 -15.52 -20.39 4.03
#